data_AF-A0A379ID42-F1
#
_entry.id   AF-A0A379ID42-F1
#
_cell.length_a   1.000
_cell.length_b   1.000
_cell.length_c   1.000
_cell.angle_alpha   90.00
_cell.angle_beta   90.00
_cell.angle_gamma   90.00
#
_symmetry.space_group_name_H-M   'P 1'
#
loop_
_entity.id
_entity.type
_entity.pdbx_description
1 polymer ?
#
loop_
_entity_poly.entity_id
_entity_poly.type
_entity_poly.pdbx_seq_one_letter_code
_entity_poly.pdbx_strand_id
1 'polypeptide(L)'
;MKKCIGFVVLTFLLSSHVQAAYTEQEEQNKRNVLEFYEQGLNQKNFDKAAPYLGERYIQHNPNAEDGVEGFRKFVSFLKQRFPDSKSEVKQVFVDGDIVVLHVKNTGRDEGVTRAIIDIFRMENGKIVEHWDTIQTVPEKAANANGMFLGE
;
A
#
# COMPACT_ATOMS: atom_id res chain seq x y z
N MET A 1 34.72 -0.10 65.01
CA MET A 1 34.44 1.24 64.41
C MET A 1 34.20 1.08 62.92
N LYS A 2 32.96 1.39 62.49
CA LYS A 2 32.47 1.87 61.18
C LYS A 2 33.21 1.46 59.88
N LYS A 3 32.47 0.88 58.93
CA LYS A 3 32.07 1.55 57.67
C LYS A 3 31.00 0.73 56.94
N CYS A 4 29.80 1.30 56.83
CA CYS A 4 28.75 0.86 55.90
C CYS A 4 29.12 1.35 54.49
N ILE A 5 29.02 0.47 53.50
CA ILE A 5 29.07 0.85 52.08
C ILE A 5 27.69 0.52 51.51
N GLY A 6 26.91 1.57 51.23
CA GLY A 6 25.62 1.46 50.57
C GLY A 6 25.82 1.20 49.08
N PHE A 7 25.15 0.18 48.56
CA PHE A 7 25.04 -0.07 47.13
C PHE A 7 23.89 0.77 46.58
N VAL A 8 24.19 1.74 45.72
CA VAL A 8 23.17 2.40 44.89
C VAL A 8 22.99 1.54 43.65
N VAL A 9 21.88 0.84 43.54
CA VAL A 9 21.47 0.16 42.31
C VAL A 9 20.80 1.21 41.42
N LEU A 10 21.52 1.65 40.39
CA LEU A 10 20.99 2.53 39.35
C LEU A 10 20.25 1.67 38.33
N THR A 11 18.93 1.56 38.44
CA THR A 11 18.09 0.85 37.48
C THR A 11 17.95 1.69 36.21
N PHE A 12 18.71 1.37 35.17
CA PHE A 12 18.44 1.88 33.82
C PHE A 12 17.18 1.21 33.28
N LEU A 13 16.05 1.92 33.30
CA LEU A 13 14.88 1.56 32.50
C LEU A 13 15.18 1.93 31.04
N LEU A 14 15.72 0.98 30.29
CA LEU A 14 15.72 1.04 28.83
C LEU A 14 14.28 0.79 28.38
N SER A 15 13.51 1.86 28.18
CA SER A 15 12.28 1.78 27.38
C SER A 15 12.70 1.48 25.95
N SER A 16 12.71 0.20 25.59
CA SER A 16 12.79 -0.20 24.20
C SER A 16 11.55 0.37 23.50
N HIS A 17 11.75 1.33 22.61
CA HIS A 17 10.78 1.64 21.58
C HIS A 17 10.77 0.45 20.61
N VAL A 18 10.15 -0.65 21.04
CA VAL A 18 9.70 -1.68 20.11
C VAL A 18 8.59 -0.99 19.33
N GLN A 19 8.89 -0.57 18.10
CA GLN A 19 7.86 -0.36 17.10
C GLN A 19 7.07 -1.67 17.08
N ALA A 20 5.82 -1.65 17.55
CA ALA A 20 5.02 -2.86 17.59
C ALA A 20 4.97 -3.43 16.17
N ALA A 21 5.44 -4.66 16.01
CA ALA A 21 5.27 -5.37 14.74
C ALA A 21 3.77 -5.48 14.45
N TYR A 22 3.41 -5.49 13.17
CA TYR A 22 2.03 -5.76 12.76
C TYR A 22 1.54 -7.07 13.36
N THR A 23 0.28 -7.10 13.74
CA THR A 23 -0.43 -8.32 14.12
C THR A 23 -0.47 -9.31 12.95
N GLU A 24 -0.77 -10.58 13.22
CA GLU A 24 -0.91 -11.59 12.16
C GLU A 24 -1.99 -11.22 11.14
N GLN A 25 -3.09 -10.61 11.60
CA GLN A 25 -4.16 -10.10 10.75
C GLN A 25 -3.66 -8.96 9.85
N GLU A 26 -2.95 -7.99 10.40
CA GLU A 26 -2.39 -6.87 9.63
C GLU A 26 -1.36 -7.35 8.59
N GLU A 27 -0.49 -8.28 8.97
CA GLU A 27 0.45 -8.91 8.02
C GLU A 27 -0.28 -9.70 6.93
N GLN A 28 -1.40 -10.35 7.25
CA GLN A 28 -2.23 -11.03 6.25
C GLN A 28 -2.92 -10.04 5.31
N ASN A 29 -3.49 -8.95 5.85
CA ASN A 29 -4.12 -7.88 5.09
C ASN A 29 -3.12 -7.25 4.10
N LYS A 30 -1.92 -6.93 4.59
CA LYS A 30 -0.79 -6.46 3.77
C LYS A 30 -0.47 -7.40 2.62
N ARG A 31 -0.26 -8.69 2.90
CA ARG A 31 0.05 -9.70 1.87
C ARG A 31 -1.07 -9.79 0.83
N ASN A 32 -2.32 -9.83 1.26
CA ASN A 32 -3.46 -9.94 0.36
C ASN A 32 -3.59 -8.73 -0.56
N VAL A 33 -3.38 -7.51 -0.06
CA VAL A 33 -3.40 -6.30 -0.88
C VAL A 33 -2.24 -6.28 -1.87
N LEU A 34 -1.03 -6.67 -1.45
CA LEU A 34 0.12 -6.75 -2.35
C LEU A 34 -0.08 -7.77 -3.47
N GLU A 35 -0.59 -8.95 -3.16
CA GLU A 35 -0.90 -9.96 -4.17
C GLU A 35 -2.04 -9.53 -5.10
N PHE A 36 -3.11 -8.93 -4.56
CA PHE A 36 -4.17 -8.32 -5.36
C PHE A 36 -3.60 -7.32 -6.38
N TYR A 37 -2.72 -6.45 -5.91
CA TYR A 37 -2.12 -5.39 -6.71
C TYR A 37 -1.19 -5.96 -7.79
N GLU A 38 -0.36 -6.94 -7.44
CA GLU A 38 0.52 -7.63 -8.39
C GLU A 38 -0.29 -8.37 -9.46
N GLN A 39 -1.23 -9.22 -9.06
CA GLN A 39 -2.03 -10.01 -10.00
C GLN A 39 -2.91 -9.12 -10.87
N GLY A 40 -3.59 -8.14 -10.28
CA GLY A 40 -4.55 -7.30 -10.99
C GLY A 40 -3.89 -6.21 -11.83
N LEU A 41 -2.97 -5.45 -11.24
CA LEU A 41 -2.44 -4.24 -11.87
C LEU A 41 -1.14 -4.47 -12.63
N ASN A 42 -0.27 -5.39 -12.20
CA ASN A 42 0.98 -5.67 -12.93
C ASN A 42 0.78 -6.81 -13.93
N GLN A 43 0.27 -7.95 -13.47
CA GLN A 43 0.05 -9.14 -14.31
C GLN A 43 -1.21 -9.08 -15.18
N LYS A 44 -2.08 -8.08 -14.95
CA LYS A 44 -3.34 -7.88 -15.67
C LYS A 44 -4.23 -9.14 -15.67
N ASN A 45 -4.23 -9.85 -14.55
CA ASN A 45 -4.91 -11.13 -14.36
C ASN A 45 -6.01 -10.99 -13.31
N PHE A 46 -7.22 -10.69 -13.76
CA PHE A 46 -8.36 -10.55 -12.88
C PHE A 46 -8.66 -11.84 -12.13
N ASP A 47 -8.61 -13.01 -12.77
CA ASP A 47 -9.01 -14.27 -12.14
C ASP A 47 -8.09 -14.65 -10.96
N LYS A 48 -6.82 -14.22 -11.00
CA LYS A 48 -5.89 -14.35 -9.88
C LYS A 48 -6.03 -13.25 -8.83
N ALA A 49 -6.53 -12.07 -9.20
CA ALA A 49 -6.78 -10.97 -8.27
C ALA A 49 -8.13 -11.10 -7.54
N ALA A 50 -9.15 -11.65 -8.20
CA ALA A 50 -10.51 -11.78 -7.71
C ALA A 50 -10.63 -12.49 -6.35
N PRO A 51 -9.84 -13.53 -6.04
CA PRO A 51 -9.87 -14.16 -4.72
C PRO A 51 -9.53 -13.22 -3.57
N TYR A 52 -8.90 -12.07 -3.80
CA TYR A 52 -8.58 -11.10 -2.75
C TYR A 52 -9.69 -10.06 -2.53
N LEU A 53 -10.68 -9.99 -3.43
CA LEU A 53 -11.84 -9.12 -3.29
C LEU A 53 -12.91 -9.77 -2.40
N GLY A 54 -13.66 -8.95 -1.68
CA GLY A 54 -14.86 -9.37 -0.97
C GLY A 54 -16.07 -9.48 -1.92
N GLU A 55 -17.21 -9.90 -1.39
CA GLU A 55 -18.47 -9.95 -2.15
C GLU A 55 -18.90 -8.57 -2.66
N ARG A 56 -18.52 -7.52 -1.93
CA ARG A 56 -18.67 -6.12 -2.31
C ARG A 56 -17.29 -5.48 -2.52
N TYR A 57 -17.24 -4.49 -3.41
CA TYR A 57 -16.08 -3.63 -3.62
C TYR A 57 -16.58 -2.21 -3.92
N ILE A 58 -16.46 -1.31 -2.94
CA ILE A 58 -16.89 0.08 -3.08
C ILE A 58 -15.72 0.91 -3.61
N GLN A 59 -15.91 1.57 -4.75
CA GLN A 59 -14.90 2.38 -5.42
C GLN A 59 -15.17 3.87 -5.23
N HIS A 60 -14.20 4.60 -4.70
CA HIS A 60 -14.31 6.05 -4.50
C HIS A 60 -13.58 6.87 -5.54
N ASN A 61 -12.69 6.28 -6.36
CA ASN A 61 -12.08 7.01 -7.47
C ASN A 61 -13.17 7.40 -8.49
N PRO A 62 -13.43 8.70 -8.72
CA PRO A 62 -14.51 9.15 -9.61
C PRO A 62 -14.28 8.82 -11.10
N ASN A 63 -13.08 8.35 -11.45
CA ASN A 63 -12.73 7.93 -12.81
C ASN A 63 -12.80 6.41 -13.02
N ALA A 64 -13.15 5.65 -11.98
CA ALA A 64 -13.27 4.20 -12.05
C ALA A 64 -14.74 3.78 -11.89
N GLU A 65 -15.14 2.74 -12.62
CA GLU A 65 -16.46 2.11 -12.42
C GLU A 65 -16.48 1.36 -11.08
N ASP A 66 -17.61 1.42 -10.38
CA ASP A 66 -17.81 0.79 -9.07
C ASP A 66 -17.95 -0.74 -9.16
N GLY A 67 -17.77 -1.43 -8.02
CA GLY A 67 -17.98 -2.86 -7.90
C GLY A 67 -16.85 -3.74 -8.44
N VAL A 68 -16.96 -5.04 -8.14
CA VAL A 68 -16.01 -6.08 -8.62
C VAL A 68 -15.96 -6.12 -10.15
N GLU A 69 -17.10 -5.91 -10.81
CA GLU A 69 -17.16 -5.89 -12.27
C GLU A 69 -16.50 -4.63 -12.85
N GLY A 70 -16.60 -3.48 -12.19
CA GLY A 70 -15.84 -2.29 -12.54
C GLY A 70 -14.33 -2.54 -12.48
N PHE A 71 -13.85 -3.24 -11.45
CA PHE A 71 -12.46 -3.67 -11.38
C PHE A 71 -12.08 -4.66 -12.50
N ARG A 72 -12.94 -5.63 -12.84
CA ARG A 72 -12.70 -6.56 -13.96
C ARG A 72 -12.50 -5.82 -15.29
N LYS A 73 -13.36 -4.84 -15.56
CA LYS A 73 -13.26 -3.98 -16.74
C LYS A 73 -11.97 -3.18 -16.73
N PHE A 74 -11.59 -2.63 -15.56
CA PHE A 74 -10.34 -1.90 -15.41
C PHE A 74 -9.10 -2.76 -15.72
N VAL A 75 -9.03 -3.98 -15.17
CA VAL A 75 -7.94 -4.93 -15.47
C VAL A 75 -7.88 -5.25 -16.98
N SER A 76 -9.04 -5.46 -17.60
CA SER A 76 -9.13 -5.72 -19.05
C SER A 76 -8.66 -4.53 -19.89
N PHE A 77 -9.05 -3.32 -19.48
CA PHE A 77 -8.61 -2.07 -20.10
C PHE A 77 -7.08 -1.89 -19.99
N LEU A 78 -6.51 -2.11 -18.81
CA LEU A 78 -5.06 -2.06 -18.63
C LEU A 78 -4.34 -3.08 -19.52
N LYS A 79 -4.85 -4.33 -19.59
CA LYS A 79 -4.28 -5.38 -20.44
C LYS A 79 -4.25 -5.00 -21.91
N GLN A 80 -5.31 -4.34 -22.40
CA GLN A 80 -5.44 -3.95 -23.79
C GLN A 80 -4.63 -2.70 -24.13
N ARG A 81 -4.67 -1.69 -23.26
CA ARG A 81 -4.16 -0.35 -23.58
C ARG A 81 -2.77 -0.06 -23.04
N PHE A 82 -2.43 -0.65 -21.90
CA PHE A 82 -1.19 -0.39 -21.17
C PHE A 82 -0.56 -1.71 -20.66
N PRO A 83 -0.27 -2.67 -21.56
CA PRO A 83 0.23 -3.99 -21.17
C PRO A 83 1.55 -3.89 -20.38
N ASP A 84 2.39 -2.91 -20.73
CA ASP A 84 3.70 -2.68 -20.12
C ASP A 84 3.66 -1.73 -18.91
N SER A 85 2.47 -1.25 -18.52
CA SER A 85 2.35 -0.42 -17.33
C SER A 85 2.74 -1.18 -16.08
N LYS A 86 3.52 -0.53 -15.22
CA LYS A 86 4.03 -1.08 -13.97
C LYS A 86 3.63 -0.19 -12.81
N SER A 87 3.24 -0.82 -11.71
CA SER A 87 2.88 -0.17 -10.47
C SER A 87 3.78 -0.76 -9.37
N GLU A 88 4.82 -0.01 -9.01
CA GLU A 88 5.83 -0.40 -8.04
C GLU A 88 5.45 0.17 -6.67
N VAL A 89 5.14 -0.72 -5.72
CA VAL A 89 4.82 -0.34 -4.34
C VAL A 89 6.11 0.06 -3.63
N LYS A 90 6.25 1.34 -3.29
CA LYS A 90 7.42 1.89 -2.60
C LYS A 90 7.30 1.77 -1.09
N GLN A 91 6.10 1.93 -0.55
CA GLN A 91 5.83 1.81 0.89
C GLN A 91 4.45 1.20 1.12
N VAL A 92 4.31 0.49 2.25
CA VAL A 92 3.05 -0.09 2.70
C VAL A 92 2.87 0.19 4.19
N PHE A 93 1.70 0.72 4.54
CA PHE A 93 1.27 0.93 5.91
C PHE A 93 0.02 0.12 6.19
N VAL A 94 -0.11 -0.39 7.40
CA VAL A 94 -1.29 -1.12 7.86
C VAL A 94 -1.70 -0.57 9.22
N ASP A 95 -3.00 -0.35 9.38
CA ASP A 95 -3.64 0.00 10.64
C ASP A 95 -4.94 -0.80 10.76
N GLY A 96 -4.87 -1.94 11.46
CA GLY A 96 -5.95 -2.91 11.56
C GLY A 96 -6.44 -3.39 10.19
N ASP A 97 -7.62 -2.92 9.79
CA ASP A 97 -8.27 -3.27 8.52
C ASP A 97 -8.02 -2.25 7.39
N ILE A 98 -7.16 -1.26 7.61
CA ILE A 98 -6.76 -0.31 6.56
C ILE A 98 -5.37 -0.66 6.05
N VAL A 99 -5.21 -0.76 4.74
CA VAL A 99 -3.91 -0.89 4.08
C VAL A 99 -3.70 0.29 3.14
N VAL A 100 -2.57 0.99 3.29
CA VAL A 100 -2.20 2.13 2.45
C VAL A 100 -0.95 1.78 1.65
N LEU A 101 -1.00 1.99 0.34
CA LEU A 101 0.13 1.84 -0.56
C LEU A 101 0.59 3.21 -1.05
N HIS A 102 1.89 3.43 -1.06
CA HIS A 102 2.50 4.50 -1.85
C HIS A 102 3.16 3.88 -3.08
N VAL A 103 2.68 4.24 -4.27
CA VAL A 103 2.97 3.53 -5.52
C VAL A 103 3.57 4.47 -6.56
N LYS A 104 4.63 4.00 -7.19
CA LYS A 104 5.20 4.58 -8.41
C LYS A 104 4.61 3.88 -9.62
N ASN A 105 3.74 4.56 -10.36
CA ASN A 105 3.16 4.04 -11.60
C ASN A 105 3.85 4.62 -12.84
N THR A 106 4.18 3.76 -13.79
CA THR A 106 4.79 4.10 -15.08
C THR A 106 4.16 3.31 -16.22
N GLY A 107 4.45 3.70 -17.47
CA GLY A 107 4.10 2.92 -18.66
C GLY A 107 2.62 3.02 -19.11
N ARG A 108 1.83 3.91 -18.48
CA ARG A 108 0.52 4.29 -19.02
C ARG A 108 0.66 5.34 -20.14
N ASP A 109 1.48 6.36 -19.90
CA ASP A 109 1.86 7.34 -20.93
C ASP A 109 3.39 7.41 -21.01
N GLU A 110 3.91 7.64 -22.21
CA GLU A 110 5.35 7.74 -22.45
C GLU A 110 5.95 8.90 -21.63
N GLY A 111 7.04 8.62 -20.91
CA GLY A 111 7.74 9.60 -20.08
C GLY A 111 7.01 10.04 -18.81
N VAL A 112 5.77 9.59 -18.57
CA VAL A 112 4.97 10.03 -17.41
C VAL A 112 5.11 9.03 -16.26
N THR A 113 5.50 9.56 -15.10
CA THR A 113 5.46 8.83 -13.82
C THR A 113 4.38 9.45 -12.93
N ARG A 114 3.62 8.60 -12.23
CA ARG A 114 2.62 9.02 -11.24
C ARG A 114 2.98 8.46 -9.87
N ALA A 115 2.85 9.30 -8.85
CA ALA A 115 2.80 8.90 -7.45
C ALA A 115 1.33 8.70 -7.07
N ILE A 116 0.99 7.53 -6.55
CA ILE A 116 -0.37 7.17 -6.16
C ILE A 116 -0.36 6.80 -4.68
N ILE A 117 -1.33 7.33 -3.95
CA ILE A 117 -1.71 6.79 -2.63
C ILE A 117 -2.99 6.00 -2.83
N ASP A 118 -2.89 4.68 -2.75
CA ASP A 118 -4.05 3.78 -2.73
C ASP A 118 -4.37 3.40 -1.29
N ILE A 119 -5.64 3.46 -0.90
CA ILE A 119 -6.12 3.10 0.43
C ILE A 119 -7.17 2.01 0.25
N PHE A 120 -7.00 0.90 0.95
CA PHE A 120 -7.91 -0.23 0.93
C PHE A 120 -8.48 -0.46 2.32
N ARG A 121 -9.79 -0.68 2.40
CA ARG A 121 -10.40 -1.25 3.60
C ARG A 121 -10.63 -2.74 3.41
N MET A 122 -10.28 -3.47 4.46
CA MET A 122 -10.37 -4.92 4.56
C MET A 122 -11.57 -5.35 5.39
N GLU A 123 -12.10 -6.52 5.09
CA GLU A 123 -13.08 -7.21 5.91
C GLU A 123 -12.84 -8.71 5.76
N ASN A 124 -12.60 -9.42 6.87
CA ASN A 124 -12.30 -10.86 6.86
C ASN A 124 -11.15 -11.25 5.89
N GLY A 125 -10.11 -10.41 5.82
CA GLY A 125 -8.96 -10.60 4.93
C GLY A 125 -9.23 -10.31 3.45
N LYS A 126 -10.38 -9.72 3.10
CA LYS A 126 -10.74 -9.36 1.72
C LYS A 126 -10.83 -7.85 1.54
N ILE A 127 -10.47 -7.37 0.35
CA ILE A 127 -10.63 -5.95 -0.02
C ILE A 127 -12.10 -5.69 -0.33
N VAL A 128 -12.71 -4.74 0.40
CA VAL A 128 -14.13 -4.41 0.26
C VAL A 128 -14.41 -2.97 -0.15
N GLU A 129 -13.38 -2.12 -0.13
CA GLU A 129 -13.51 -0.69 -0.45
C GLU A 129 -12.14 -0.10 -0.78
N HIS A 130 -12.12 0.89 -1.67
CA HIS A 130 -10.91 1.49 -2.21
C HIS A 130 -11.07 3.00 -2.44
N TRP A 131 -10.03 3.75 -2.07
CA TRP A 131 -9.83 5.16 -2.40
C TRP A 131 -8.45 5.34 -3.02
N ASP A 132 -8.30 6.33 -3.90
CA ASP A 132 -6.98 6.75 -4.35
C ASP A 132 -6.85 8.26 -4.47
N THR A 133 -5.59 8.71 -4.51
CA THR A 133 -5.20 10.00 -5.05
C THR A 133 -4.02 9.81 -5.98
N ILE A 134 -4.07 10.46 -7.14
CA ILE A 134 -3.09 10.29 -8.21
C ILE A 134 -2.44 11.64 -8.50
N GLN A 135 -1.12 11.72 -8.37
CA GLN A 135 -0.34 12.90 -8.72
C GLN A 135 0.70 12.54 -9.77
N THR A 136 0.72 13.27 -10.88
CA THR A 136 1.83 13.20 -11.83
C THR A 136 3.10 13.78 -11.18
N VAL A 137 4.20 13.04 -11.24
CA VAL A 137 5.50 13.53 -10.75
C VAL A 137 5.90 14.76 -11.56
N PRO A 138 6.14 15.91 -10.93
CA PRO A 138 6.39 17.14 -11.66
C PRO A 138 7.80 17.15 -12.27
N GLU A 139 7.94 17.69 -13.48
CA GLU A 139 9.26 17.89 -14.12
C GLU A 139 10.12 18.91 -13.35
N LYS A 140 9.48 19.84 -12.63
CA LYS A 140 10.14 20.87 -11.82
C LYS A 140 9.58 20.84 -10.41
N ALA A 141 10.46 20.71 -9.42
CA ALA A 141 10.11 20.74 -8.01
C ALA A 141 10.83 21.89 -7.30
N ALA A 142 10.22 22.41 -6.24
CA ALA A 142 10.83 23.41 -5.37
C ALA A 142 11.95 22.84 -4.47
N ASN A 143 12.02 21.51 -4.36
CA ASN A 143 13.01 20.79 -3.56
C ASN A 143 13.68 19.69 -4.40
N ALA A 144 14.71 19.04 -3.83
CA ALA A 144 15.50 18.00 -4.49
C ALA A 144 15.24 16.57 -3.97
N ASN A 145 14.21 16.36 -3.16
CA ASN A 145 14.01 15.12 -2.38
C ASN A 145 13.28 14.00 -3.15
N GLY A 146 12.83 14.28 -4.39
CA GLY A 146 11.97 13.36 -5.14
C GLY A 146 10.58 13.19 -4.52
N MET A 147 9.78 12.31 -5.13
CA MET A 147 8.45 11.94 -4.64
C MET A 147 8.42 10.55 -3.99
N PHE A 148 9.50 9.76 -4.10
CA PHE A 148 9.56 8.38 -3.60
C PHE A 148 10.76 8.20 -2.66
N LEU A 149 10.61 7.35 -1.64
CA LEU A 149 11.67 7.13 -0.67
C LEU A 149 12.92 6.54 -1.34
N GLY A 150 14.06 7.21 -1.14
CA GLY A 150 15.36 6.73 -1.61
C GLY A 150 15.65 6.97 -3.10
N GLU A 151 14.89 7.87 -3.75
CA GLU A 151 15.14 8.33 -5.13
C GLU A 151 15.43 9.82 -5.20
#